data_AF-A0A843STM8-F1
#
_entry.id   AF-A0A843STM8-F1
#
_cell.length_a   1.000
_cell.length_b   1.000
_cell.length_c   1.000
_cell.angle_alpha   90.00
_cell.angle_beta   90.00
_cell.angle_gamma   90.00
#
_symmetry.space_group_name_H-M   'P 1'
#
loop_
_entity.id
_entity.type
_entity.pdbx_description
1 polymer ?
#
loop_
_entity_poly.entity_id
_entity_poly.type
_entity_poly.pdbx_seq_one_letter_code
_entity_poly.pdbx_strand_id
1 'polypeptide(L)'
;MSAIAETAPIYMRSRRFDRLFVLGIPLLALTMGALALGYPQYVVLILTLDLALLGYHHVISTYTRLLFDMKSARQHWALLLPLPVAVFAGVYLLIRWGGVTAVATLYMHWQWYHYTRQSEGINKAYGMKTRSAQAGNAMFNRVTFYLVPVAAFLMMSARPESTFLGIEVWKLPAPQWLAQSALAAAGACLAWWLAAQLRALRAGTLGLLHFAYLCSHYVIYLVSYAAIRDITTGWLVINVWHNAQYIAFVWLFNSNQFKGGINRQQLALSWLSQEGRWPLYLMACVALTGVVYRSIDASNAWFANYTMVPLVVIAYQGINFHHYIVDSIIWKLRKRDVQSALKIG
;
A
#
# COMPACT_ATOMS: atom_id res chain seq x y z
N MET A 1 -27.60 -2.61 -17.51
CA MET A 1 -26.27 -1.99 -17.64
C MET A 1 -25.68 -2.47 -18.96
N SER A 2 -25.21 -1.56 -19.81
CA SER A 2 -24.58 -1.93 -21.09
C SER A 2 -23.27 -2.67 -20.82
N ALA A 3 -22.93 -3.65 -21.66
CA ALA A 3 -21.60 -4.27 -21.66
C ALA A 3 -20.51 -3.19 -21.76
N ILE A 4 -19.29 -3.51 -21.31
CA ILE A 4 -18.13 -2.63 -21.51
C ILE A 4 -18.06 -2.26 -23.00
N ALA A 5 -18.08 -0.97 -23.30
CA ALA A 5 -18.05 -0.50 -24.68
C ALA A 5 -16.84 -1.09 -25.42
N GLU A 6 -17.00 -1.51 -26.68
CA GLU A 6 -15.92 -2.13 -27.48
C GLU A 6 -14.66 -1.25 -27.58
N THR A 7 -14.81 0.07 -27.43
CA THR A 7 -13.71 1.05 -27.46
C THR A 7 -13.02 1.27 -26.12
N ALA A 8 -13.49 0.64 -25.03
CA ALA A 8 -12.90 0.81 -23.71
C ALA A 8 -11.57 0.06 -23.59
N PRO A 9 -10.55 0.64 -22.92
CA PRO A 9 -9.33 -0.09 -22.62
C PRO A 9 -9.63 -1.33 -21.76
N ILE A 10 -9.29 -2.52 -22.23
CA ILE A 10 -9.49 -3.75 -21.44
C ILE A 10 -8.48 -3.84 -20.29
N TYR A 11 -7.34 -3.17 -20.42
CA TYR A 11 -6.23 -3.20 -19.47
C TYR A 11 -5.92 -1.80 -18.93
N MET A 12 -5.46 -1.74 -17.69
CA MET A 12 -4.97 -0.52 -17.07
C MET A 12 -3.70 -0.01 -17.75
N ARG A 13 -2.80 -0.94 -18.12
CA ARG A 13 -1.63 -0.64 -18.95
C ARG A 13 -1.48 -1.61 -20.13
N SER A 14 -1.33 -2.90 -19.83
CA SER A 14 -1.11 -3.96 -20.81
C SER A 14 -1.41 -5.31 -20.19
N ARG A 15 -1.69 -6.32 -21.02
CA ARG A 15 -2.02 -7.67 -20.54
C ARG A 15 -0.96 -8.25 -19.61
N ARG A 16 0.33 -8.04 -19.90
CA ARG A 16 1.44 -8.53 -19.07
C ARG A 16 1.52 -7.80 -17.74
N PHE A 17 1.47 -6.46 -17.77
CA PHE A 17 1.53 -5.64 -16.57
C PHE A 17 0.36 -5.97 -15.64
N ASP A 18 -0.87 -5.96 -16.16
CA ASP A 18 -2.06 -6.16 -15.36
C ASP A 18 -2.13 -7.57 -14.74
N ARG A 19 -1.68 -8.61 -15.46
CA ARG A 19 -1.58 -9.97 -14.89
C ARG A 19 -0.58 -10.04 -13.75
N LEU A 20 0.61 -9.46 -13.92
CA LEU A 20 1.60 -9.40 -12.86
C LEU A 20 1.06 -8.61 -11.66
N PHE A 21 0.43 -7.48 -11.92
CA PHE A 21 -0.11 -6.58 -10.90
C PHE A 21 -1.24 -7.22 -10.09
N VAL A 22 -2.17 -7.91 -10.77
CA VAL A 22 -3.39 -8.45 -10.16
C VAL A 22 -3.22 -9.87 -9.63
N LEU A 23 -2.37 -10.70 -10.25
CA LEU A 23 -2.20 -12.11 -9.86
C LEU A 23 -0.80 -12.38 -9.31
N GLY A 24 0.23 -11.85 -9.96
CA GLY A 24 1.62 -12.07 -9.56
C GLY A 24 1.96 -11.47 -8.20
N ILE A 25 1.55 -10.22 -7.92
CA ILE A 25 1.84 -9.55 -6.65
C ILE A 25 1.14 -10.24 -5.46
N PRO A 26 -0.17 -10.58 -5.52
CA PRO A 26 -0.78 -11.37 -4.44
C PRO A 26 -0.14 -12.75 -4.26
N LEU A 27 0.23 -13.44 -5.35
CA LEU A 27 0.90 -14.73 -5.25
C LEU A 27 2.27 -14.61 -4.57
N LEU A 28 3.04 -13.56 -4.91
CA LEU A 28 4.31 -13.25 -4.25
C LEU A 28 4.09 -13.04 -2.74
N ALA A 29 3.13 -12.21 -2.37
CA ALA A 29 2.78 -11.92 -0.98
C ALA A 29 2.42 -13.19 -0.19
N LEU A 30 1.54 -14.03 -0.75
CA LEU A 30 1.13 -15.29 -0.12
C LEU A 30 2.32 -16.27 -0.01
N THR A 31 3.18 -16.33 -1.03
CA THR A 31 4.40 -17.14 -1.00
C THR A 31 5.34 -16.68 0.11
N MET A 32 5.55 -15.37 0.27
CA MET A 32 6.40 -14.84 1.34
C MET A 32 5.84 -15.18 2.73
N GLY A 33 4.53 -15.09 2.92
CA GLY A 33 3.88 -15.52 4.17
C GLY A 33 4.03 -17.02 4.42
N ALA A 34 3.82 -17.85 3.41
CA ALA A 34 3.98 -19.30 3.51
C ALA A 34 5.44 -19.69 3.84
N LEU A 35 6.43 -19.02 3.23
CA LEU A 35 7.84 -19.23 3.54
C LEU A 35 8.19 -18.80 4.97
N ALA A 36 7.68 -17.65 5.42
CA ALA A 36 7.90 -17.18 6.80
C ALA A 36 7.30 -18.14 7.84
N LEU A 37 6.12 -18.71 7.56
CA LEU A 37 5.51 -19.73 8.43
C LEU A 37 6.23 -21.08 8.39
N GLY A 38 6.64 -21.51 7.20
CA GLY A 38 7.30 -22.81 7.00
C GLY A 38 8.76 -22.84 7.44
N TYR A 39 9.43 -21.68 7.43
CA TYR A 39 10.84 -21.56 7.80
C TYR A 39 11.06 -20.37 8.76
N PRO A 40 10.64 -20.49 10.04
CA PRO A 40 10.74 -19.43 11.02
C PRO A 40 12.16 -18.85 11.18
N GLN A 41 13.20 -19.67 10.99
CA GLN A 41 14.61 -19.25 11.05
C GLN A 41 14.98 -18.20 9.99
N TYR A 42 14.22 -18.08 8.91
CA TYR A 42 14.45 -17.08 7.86
C TYR A 42 13.54 -15.86 7.96
N VAL A 43 12.64 -15.78 8.95
CA VAL A 43 11.69 -14.66 9.08
C VAL A 43 12.39 -13.31 9.09
N VAL A 44 13.49 -13.16 9.86
CA VAL A 44 14.27 -11.92 9.91
C VAL A 44 14.87 -11.57 8.55
N LEU A 45 15.40 -12.57 7.82
CA LEU A 45 15.94 -12.36 6.48
C LEU A 45 14.83 -11.93 5.50
N ILE A 46 13.70 -12.62 5.52
CA ILE A 46 12.55 -12.32 4.65
C ILE A 46 12.04 -10.90 4.91
N LEU A 47 11.86 -10.52 6.18
CA LEU A 47 11.47 -9.16 6.59
C LEU A 47 12.50 -8.12 6.13
N THR A 48 13.79 -8.41 6.30
CA THR A 48 14.85 -7.49 5.88
C THR A 48 14.84 -7.29 4.36
N LEU A 49 14.65 -8.36 3.60
CA LEU A 49 14.55 -8.30 2.14
C LEU A 49 13.28 -7.56 1.69
N ASP A 50 12.14 -7.79 2.32
CA ASP A 50 10.90 -7.05 2.07
C ASP A 50 11.08 -5.55 2.33
N LEU A 51 11.62 -5.17 3.48
CA LEU A 51 11.90 -3.78 3.81
C LEU A 51 12.89 -3.14 2.82
N ALA A 52 13.97 -3.84 2.48
CA ALA A 52 15.01 -3.32 1.60
C ALA A 52 14.55 -3.19 0.13
N LEU A 53 13.79 -4.15 -0.38
CA LEU A 53 13.41 -4.22 -1.78
C LEU A 53 12.05 -3.57 -2.07
N LEU A 54 11.14 -3.57 -1.10
CA LEU A 54 9.76 -3.10 -1.27
C LEU A 54 9.41 -1.97 -0.31
N GLY A 55 9.64 -2.11 1.00
CA GLY A 55 9.18 -1.15 2.01
C GLY A 55 9.80 0.24 1.89
N TYR A 56 11.12 0.34 1.99
CA TYR A 56 11.82 1.61 1.89
C TYR A 56 11.71 2.21 0.49
N HIS A 57 11.73 1.34 -0.53
CA HIS A 57 11.57 1.74 -1.92
C HIS A 57 10.18 2.35 -2.19
N HIS A 58 9.12 1.78 -1.61
CA HIS A 58 7.76 2.32 -1.67
C HIS A 58 7.75 3.79 -1.22
N VAL A 59 8.37 4.12 -0.08
CA VAL A 59 8.48 5.50 0.41
C VAL A 59 9.22 6.40 -0.58
N ILE A 60 10.39 5.98 -1.09
CA ILE A 60 11.15 6.77 -2.06
C ILE A 60 10.33 7.03 -3.34
N SER A 61 9.55 6.04 -3.78
CA SER A 61 8.71 6.18 -4.96
C SER A 61 7.61 7.25 -4.79
N THR A 62 7.09 7.46 -3.58
CA THR A 62 6.19 8.59 -3.26
C THR A 62 6.83 9.93 -3.58
N TYR A 63 8.09 10.11 -3.19
CA TYR A 63 8.81 11.36 -3.40
C TYR A 63 9.19 11.62 -4.86
N THR A 64 9.12 10.61 -5.73
CA THR A 64 9.31 10.82 -7.19
C THR A 64 8.32 11.83 -7.76
N ARG A 65 7.13 11.94 -7.16
CA ARG A 65 6.10 12.90 -7.57
C ARG A 65 6.27 14.31 -7.01
N LEU A 66 7.09 14.47 -5.97
CA LEU A 66 7.18 15.72 -5.23
C LEU A 66 8.48 16.49 -5.48
N LEU A 67 9.60 15.77 -5.58
CA LEU A 67 10.94 16.37 -5.47
C LEU A 67 11.69 16.49 -6.80
N PHE A 68 11.19 15.89 -7.88
CA PHE A 68 11.93 15.83 -9.15
C PHE A 68 11.68 17.02 -10.08
N ASP A 69 10.91 18.01 -9.64
CA ASP A 69 10.86 19.33 -10.28
C ASP A 69 10.46 20.45 -9.30
N MET A 70 10.96 21.65 -9.55
CA MET A 70 10.72 22.81 -8.68
C MET A 70 9.29 23.31 -8.68
N LYS A 71 8.51 23.05 -9.74
CA LYS A 71 7.10 23.44 -9.78
C LYS A 71 6.28 22.54 -8.84
N SER A 72 6.49 21.23 -8.87
CA SER A 72 5.87 20.27 -7.96
C SER A 72 6.30 20.51 -6.51
N ALA A 73 7.59 20.78 -6.28
CA ALA A 73 8.08 21.10 -4.94
C ALA A 73 7.43 22.37 -4.37
N ARG A 74 7.26 23.42 -5.19
CA ARG A 74 6.55 24.64 -4.79
C ARG A 74 5.06 24.40 -4.57
N GLN A 75 4.40 23.58 -5.40
CA GLN A 75 2.99 23.24 -5.23
C GLN A 75 2.73 22.41 -3.97
N HIS A 76 3.73 21.65 -3.52
CA HIS A 76 3.64 20.75 -2.39
C HIS A 76 4.55 21.15 -1.21
N TRP A 77 4.98 22.41 -1.14
CA TRP A 77 5.95 22.87 -0.15
C TRP A 77 5.53 22.56 1.30
N ALA A 78 4.22 22.67 1.60
CA ALA A 78 3.67 22.36 2.91
C ALA A 78 3.84 20.86 3.28
N LEU A 79 3.83 19.97 2.28
CA LEU A 79 4.10 18.54 2.49
C LEU A 79 5.59 18.27 2.67
N LEU A 80 6.47 19.15 2.18
CA LEU A 80 7.91 18.94 2.16
C LEU A 80 8.64 19.60 3.34
N LEU A 81 8.08 20.65 3.93
CA LEU A 81 8.76 21.43 5.00
C LEU A 81 8.02 21.38 6.34
N PRO A 82 6.82 21.97 6.51
CA PRO A 82 6.19 21.98 7.82
C PRO A 82 5.64 20.60 8.22
N LEU A 83 5.17 19.78 7.27
CA LEU A 83 4.62 18.46 7.59
C LEU A 83 5.67 17.50 8.21
N PRO A 84 6.89 17.32 7.65
CA PRO A 84 7.91 16.52 8.31
C PRO A 84 8.18 16.97 9.75
N VAL A 85 8.35 18.27 9.99
CA VAL A 85 8.61 18.80 11.34
C VAL A 85 7.47 18.42 12.29
N ALA A 86 6.22 18.62 11.89
CA ALA A 86 5.06 18.26 12.69
C ALA A 86 4.97 16.75 12.96
N VAL A 87 5.26 15.91 11.96
CA VAL A 87 5.21 14.45 12.10
C VAL A 87 6.32 13.96 13.03
N PHE A 88 7.55 14.42 12.85
CA PHE A 88 8.68 14.03 13.71
C PHE A 88 8.47 14.48 15.16
N ALA A 89 7.96 15.69 15.37
CA ALA A 89 7.56 16.16 16.70
C ALA A 89 6.45 15.28 17.31
N GLY A 90 5.45 14.90 16.51
CA GLY A 90 4.40 13.97 16.93
C GLY A 90 4.93 12.60 17.35
N VAL A 91 5.85 12.01 16.58
CA VAL A 91 6.50 10.74 16.93
C VAL A 91 7.32 10.87 18.21
N TYR A 92 8.07 11.95 18.35
CA TYR A 92 8.81 12.23 19.59
C TYR A 92 7.88 12.29 20.80
N LEU A 93 6.75 13.01 20.71
CA LEU A 93 5.77 13.11 21.79
C LEU A 93 5.12 11.75 22.10
N LEU A 94 4.82 10.94 21.08
CA LEU A 94 4.29 9.59 21.27
C LEU A 94 5.27 8.70 22.04
N ILE A 95 6.55 8.73 21.69
CA ILE A 95 7.59 7.99 22.42
C ILE A 95 7.69 8.50 23.85
N ARG A 96 7.63 9.83 24.05
CA ARG A 96 7.79 10.44 25.38
C ARG A 96 6.67 10.04 26.35
N TRP A 97 5.45 9.86 25.86
CA TRP A 97 4.29 9.56 26.71
C TRP A 97 3.88 8.08 26.75
N GLY A 98 4.06 7.35 25.66
CA GLY A 98 3.61 5.96 25.54
C GLY A 98 4.70 4.97 25.11
N GLY A 99 5.96 5.43 25.05
CA GLY A 99 7.10 4.61 24.67
C GLY A 99 7.05 4.09 23.23
N VAL A 100 7.91 3.13 22.93
CA VAL A 100 7.97 2.49 21.61
C VAL A 100 6.69 1.70 21.30
N THR A 101 6.01 1.19 22.33
CA THR A 101 4.70 0.51 22.22
C THR A 101 3.62 1.42 21.61
N ALA A 102 3.54 2.70 22.00
CA ALA A 102 2.58 3.63 21.40
C ALA A 102 2.84 3.83 19.90
N VAL A 103 4.11 3.94 19.52
CA VAL A 103 4.51 4.09 18.12
C VAL A 103 4.21 2.83 17.32
N ALA A 104 4.58 1.65 17.84
CA ALA A 104 4.30 0.37 17.18
C ALA A 104 2.79 0.12 17.05
N THR A 105 2.01 0.50 18.07
CA THR A 105 0.54 0.44 18.04
C THR A 105 -0.02 1.34 16.94
N LEU A 106 0.38 2.61 16.91
CA LEU A 106 -0.07 3.56 15.90
C LEU A 106 0.33 3.10 14.50
N TYR A 107 1.56 2.61 14.35
CA TYR A 107 2.08 2.06 13.10
C TYR A 107 1.21 0.91 12.60
N MET A 108 0.92 -0.10 13.43
CA MET A 108 0.07 -1.24 13.06
C MET A 108 -1.33 -0.79 12.58
N HIS A 109 -2.00 0.08 13.32
CA HIS A 109 -3.38 0.50 13.01
C HIS A 109 -3.45 1.44 11.81
N TRP A 110 -2.57 2.43 11.76
CA TRP A 110 -2.57 3.41 10.68
C TRP A 110 -2.15 2.75 9.37
N GLN A 111 -1.17 1.86 9.41
CA GLN A 111 -0.77 1.11 8.24
C GLN A 111 -1.94 0.31 7.65
N TRP A 112 -2.66 -0.46 8.47
CA TRP A 112 -3.84 -1.22 8.01
C TRP A 112 -4.85 -0.31 7.29
N TYR A 113 -5.13 0.87 7.86
CA TYR A 113 -6.02 1.85 7.24
C TYR A 113 -5.44 2.39 5.93
N HIS A 114 -4.17 2.77 5.93
CA HIS A 114 -3.44 3.27 4.77
C HIS A 114 -3.50 2.27 3.61
N TYR A 115 -3.28 0.99 3.88
CA TYR A 115 -3.32 -0.09 2.89
C TYR A 115 -4.72 -0.25 2.28
N THR A 116 -5.74 -0.15 3.12
CA THR A 116 -7.14 -0.25 2.69
C THR A 116 -7.49 0.94 1.79
N ARG A 117 -7.05 2.15 2.15
CA ARG A 117 -7.27 3.39 1.38
C ARG A 117 -6.54 3.38 0.05
N GLN A 118 -5.28 2.92 0.00
CA GLN A 118 -4.55 2.73 -1.25
C GLN A 118 -5.29 1.74 -2.17
N SER A 119 -5.69 0.60 -1.63
CA SER A 119 -6.39 -0.42 -2.43
C SER A 119 -7.72 0.11 -2.98
N GLU A 120 -8.47 0.90 -2.20
CA GLU A 120 -9.68 1.57 -2.71
C GLU A 120 -9.35 2.55 -3.86
N GLY A 121 -8.23 3.27 -3.77
CA GLY A 121 -7.74 4.16 -4.83
C GLY A 121 -7.41 3.40 -6.12
N ILE A 122 -6.69 2.28 -6.01
CA ILE A 122 -6.35 1.43 -7.15
C ILE A 122 -7.61 0.82 -7.77
N ASN A 123 -8.54 0.30 -6.96
CA ASN A 123 -9.85 -0.20 -7.40
C ASN A 123 -10.57 0.84 -8.29
N LYS A 124 -10.69 2.07 -7.80
CA LYS A 124 -11.34 3.17 -8.54
C LYS A 124 -10.59 3.51 -9.82
N ALA A 125 -9.26 3.63 -9.77
CA ALA A 125 -8.46 3.89 -10.95
C ALA A 125 -8.63 2.80 -12.01
N TYR A 126 -8.63 1.53 -11.60
CA TYR A 126 -8.82 0.39 -12.50
C TYR A 126 -10.22 0.40 -13.13
N GLY A 127 -11.27 0.60 -12.32
CA GLY A 127 -12.65 0.68 -12.80
C GLY A 127 -12.88 1.83 -13.78
N MET A 128 -12.38 3.04 -13.47
CA MET A 128 -12.46 4.20 -14.36
C MET A 128 -11.71 3.97 -15.66
N LYS A 129 -10.49 3.41 -15.58
CA LYS A 129 -9.63 3.17 -16.75
C LYS A 129 -10.22 2.16 -17.71
N THR A 130 -10.77 1.08 -17.17
CA THR A 130 -11.29 -0.04 -17.96
C THR A 130 -12.78 0.06 -18.25
N ARG A 131 -13.44 1.13 -17.78
CA ARG A 131 -14.90 1.30 -17.80
C ARG A 131 -15.65 0.09 -17.22
N SER A 132 -14.99 -0.57 -16.27
CA SER A 132 -15.45 -1.80 -15.65
C SER A 132 -16.34 -1.46 -14.46
N ALA A 133 -17.58 -1.94 -14.50
CA ALA A 133 -18.62 -1.62 -13.53
C ALA A 133 -18.98 -2.84 -12.68
N GLN A 134 -18.83 -2.71 -11.37
CA GLN A 134 -19.34 -3.69 -10.41
C GLN A 134 -20.88 -3.70 -10.46
N ALA A 135 -21.48 -4.88 -10.29
CA ALA A 135 -22.93 -5.02 -10.16
C ALA A 135 -23.43 -4.56 -8.79
N GLY A 136 -24.74 -4.27 -8.74
CA GLY A 136 -25.44 -3.94 -7.51
C GLY A 136 -25.27 -2.49 -7.07
N ASN A 137 -25.61 -2.24 -5.81
CA ASN A 137 -25.56 -0.91 -5.21
C ASN A 137 -24.12 -0.51 -4.86
N ALA A 138 -23.70 0.70 -5.25
CA ALA A 138 -22.34 1.20 -5.03
C ALA A 138 -21.98 1.35 -3.54
N MET A 139 -22.94 1.73 -2.69
CA MET A 139 -22.75 1.78 -1.24
C MET A 139 -22.52 0.38 -0.68
N PHE A 140 -23.31 -0.62 -1.09
CA PHE A 140 -23.11 -2.00 -0.66
C PHE A 140 -21.73 -2.53 -1.08
N ASN A 141 -21.32 -2.30 -2.33
CA ASN A 141 -19.99 -2.70 -2.80
C ASN A 141 -18.88 -2.05 -1.96
N ARG A 142 -19.04 -0.78 -1.60
CA ARG A 142 -18.08 -0.05 -0.76
C ARG A 142 -18.09 -0.56 0.68
N VAL A 143 -19.26 -0.83 1.27
CA VAL A 143 -19.37 -1.40 2.62
C VAL A 143 -18.68 -2.75 2.66
N THR A 144 -18.95 -3.65 1.73
CA THR A 144 -18.28 -4.97 1.68
C THR A 144 -16.77 -4.82 1.50
N PHE A 145 -16.32 -3.87 0.66
CA PHE A 145 -14.89 -3.57 0.47
C PHE A 145 -14.18 -3.20 1.77
N TYR A 146 -14.83 -2.48 2.68
CA TYR A 146 -14.23 -2.10 3.97
C TYR A 146 -14.52 -3.10 5.11
N LEU A 147 -15.68 -3.75 5.07
CA LEU A 147 -16.13 -4.67 6.12
C LEU A 147 -15.20 -5.87 6.25
N VAL A 148 -14.72 -6.42 5.13
CA VAL A 148 -13.80 -7.57 5.15
C VAL A 148 -12.46 -7.22 5.82
N PRO A 149 -11.73 -6.16 5.41
CA PRO A 149 -10.55 -5.68 6.12
C PRO A 149 -10.77 -5.41 7.62
N VAL A 150 -11.89 -4.77 7.98
CA VAL A 150 -12.23 -4.45 9.38
C VAL A 150 -12.45 -5.72 10.18
N ALA A 151 -13.27 -6.65 9.68
CA ALA A 151 -13.57 -7.89 10.37
C ALA A 151 -12.34 -8.79 10.52
N ALA A 152 -11.48 -8.84 9.49
CA ALA A 152 -10.22 -9.58 9.56
C ALA A 152 -9.26 -8.95 10.59
N PHE A 153 -9.13 -7.63 10.63
CA PHE A 153 -8.29 -6.95 11.62
C PHE A 153 -8.84 -7.08 13.05
N LEU A 154 -10.16 -7.07 13.21
CA LEU A 154 -10.83 -7.33 14.49
C LEU A 154 -10.55 -8.77 14.97
N MET A 155 -10.56 -9.74 14.06
CA MET A 155 -10.16 -11.12 14.35
C MET A 155 -8.71 -11.21 14.84
N MET A 156 -7.78 -10.52 14.18
CA MET A 156 -6.40 -10.42 14.68
C MET A 156 -6.35 -9.80 16.08
N SER A 157 -7.10 -8.71 16.29
CA SER A 157 -7.10 -7.97 17.57
C SER A 157 -7.65 -8.79 18.75
N ALA A 158 -8.62 -9.67 18.51
CA ALA A 158 -9.27 -10.49 19.55
C ALA A 158 -8.42 -11.67 20.06
N ARG A 159 -7.35 -12.03 19.34
CA ARG A 159 -6.45 -13.13 19.72
C ARG A 159 -5.59 -12.76 20.92
N PRO A 160 -4.99 -13.72 21.64
CA PRO A 160 -4.12 -13.41 22.77
C PRO A 160 -2.80 -12.73 22.37
N GLU A 161 -2.18 -13.13 21.26
CA GLU A 161 -0.85 -12.66 20.84
C GLU A 161 -0.84 -11.14 20.59
N SER A 162 0.07 -10.39 21.21
CA SER A 162 0.12 -8.91 21.19
C SER A 162 1.46 -8.32 20.74
N THR A 163 2.35 -9.15 20.20
CA THR A 163 3.65 -8.69 19.69
C THR A 163 3.60 -8.46 18.18
N PHE A 164 4.13 -7.32 17.76
CA PHE A 164 4.28 -6.94 16.36
C PHE A 164 5.71 -6.44 16.15
N LEU A 165 6.46 -7.10 15.25
CA LEU A 165 7.90 -6.87 15.06
C LEU A 165 8.71 -7.00 16.37
N GLY A 166 8.27 -7.90 17.26
CA GLY A 166 8.88 -8.11 18.58
C GLY A 166 8.56 -7.04 19.62
N ILE A 167 7.67 -6.09 19.33
CA ILE A 167 7.25 -5.02 20.24
C ILE A 167 5.80 -5.27 20.66
N GLU A 168 5.50 -5.15 21.96
CA GLU A 168 4.13 -5.17 22.48
C GLU A 168 3.30 -4.03 21.88
N VAL A 169 2.08 -4.32 21.43
CA VAL A 169 1.13 -3.33 20.89
C VAL A 169 -0.23 -3.40 21.58
N TRP A 170 -0.88 -2.26 21.71
CA TRP A 170 -2.25 -2.19 22.19
C TRP A 170 -3.20 -2.57 21.07
N LYS A 171 -3.99 -3.63 21.28
CA LYS A 171 -5.02 -4.06 20.32
C LYS A 171 -6.37 -3.46 20.70
N LEU A 172 -7.28 -3.40 19.73
CA LEU A 172 -8.68 -3.10 20.00
C LEU A 172 -9.27 -4.20 20.89
N PRO A 173 -9.73 -3.88 22.12
CA PRO A 173 -10.30 -4.88 23.00
C PRO A 173 -11.61 -5.37 22.40
N ALA A 174 -11.62 -6.61 21.91
CA ALA A 174 -12.79 -7.24 21.33
C ALA A 174 -12.90 -8.69 21.81
N PRO A 175 -14.06 -9.10 22.35
CA PRO A 175 -14.25 -10.50 22.71
C PRO A 175 -14.28 -11.37 21.45
N GLN A 176 -13.78 -12.59 21.57
CA GLN A 176 -13.65 -13.53 20.45
C GLN A 176 -14.96 -13.74 19.68
N TRP A 177 -16.10 -13.83 20.39
CA TRP A 177 -17.41 -14.02 19.77
C TRP A 177 -17.82 -12.84 18.87
N LEU A 178 -17.45 -11.61 19.23
CA LEU A 178 -17.76 -10.41 18.45
C LEU A 178 -16.94 -10.40 17.16
N ALA A 179 -15.65 -10.72 17.27
CA ALA A 179 -14.77 -10.82 16.11
C ALA A 179 -15.21 -11.93 15.14
N GLN A 180 -15.61 -13.09 15.65
CA GLN A 180 -16.17 -14.19 14.86
C GLN A 180 -17.48 -13.80 14.18
N SER A 181 -18.37 -13.12 14.90
CA SER A 181 -19.65 -12.63 14.36
C SER A 181 -19.44 -11.60 13.25
N ALA A 182 -18.50 -10.66 13.44
CA ALA A 182 -18.13 -9.68 12.43
C ALA A 182 -17.55 -10.35 11.18
N LEU A 183 -16.69 -11.37 11.35
CA LEU A 183 -16.11 -12.13 10.24
C LEU A 183 -17.16 -12.95 9.50
N ALA A 184 -18.11 -13.57 10.20
CA ALA A 184 -19.22 -14.30 9.60
C ALA A 184 -20.14 -13.36 8.80
N ALA A 185 -20.48 -12.19 9.34
CA ALA A 185 -21.25 -11.16 8.64
C ALA A 185 -20.52 -10.66 7.40
N ALA A 186 -19.21 -10.38 7.51
CA ALA A 186 -18.37 -10.01 6.37
C ALA A 186 -18.35 -11.12 5.30
N GLY A 187 -18.27 -12.40 5.71
CA GLY A 187 -18.34 -13.55 4.83
C GLY A 187 -19.66 -13.66 4.08
N ALA A 188 -20.80 -13.44 4.76
CA ALA A 188 -22.12 -13.42 4.14
C ALA A 188 -22.26 -12.28 3.11
N CYS A 189 -21.83 -11.06 3.47
CA CYS A 189 -21.80 -9.92 2.55
C CYS A 189 -20.91 -10.19 1.34
N LEU A 190 -19.73 -10.79 1.56
CA LEU A 190 -18.79 -11.13 0.51
C LEU A 190 -19.34 -12.22 -0.42
N ALA A 191 -20.00 -13.25 0.10
CA ALA A 191 -20.63 -14.30 -0.71
C ALA A 191 -21.74 -13.73 -1.61
N TRP A 192 -22.59 -12.86 -1.04
CA TRP A 192 -23.61 -12.16 -1.81
C TRP A 192 -23.00 -11.25 -2.89
N TRP A 193 -21.98 -10.47 -2.51
CA TRP A 193 -21.23 -9.62 -3.43
C TRP A 193 -20.61 -10.46 -4.56
N LEU A 194 -20.00 -11.60 -4.25
CA LEU A 194 -19.36 -12.49 -5.22
C LEU A 194 -20.37 -13.03 -6.24
N ALA A 195 -21.53 -13.48 -5.79
CA ALA A 195 -22.62 -13.93 -6.67
C ALA A 195 -23.10 -12.81 -7.60
N ALA A 196 -23.19 -11.56 -7.12
CA ALA A 196 -23.52 -10.41 -7.95
C ALA A 196 -22.41 -10.09 -8.97
N GLN A 197 -21.14 -10.10 -8.56
CA GLN A 197 -20.02 -9.80 -9.46
C GLN A 197 -19.76 -10.89 -10.50
N LEU A 198 -20.01 -12.16 -10.18
CA LEU A 198 -19.94 -13.26 -11.16
C LEU A 198 -21.00 -13.10 -12.26
N ARG A 199 -22.19 -12.61 -11.91
CA ARG A 199 -23.21 -12.24 -12.91
C ARG A 199 -22.74 -11.06 -13.76
N ALA A 200 -22.13 -10.05 -13.15
CA ALA A 200 -21.54 -8.89 -13.85
C ALA A 200 -20.43 -9.30 -14.83
N LEU A 201 -19.58 -10.24 -14.42
CA LEU A 201 -18.51 -10.79 -15.23
C LEU A 201 -19.05 -11.56 -16.44
N ARG A 202 -20.06 -12.41 -16.23
CA ARG A 202 -20.76 -13.12 -17.31
C ARG A 202 -21.48 -12.17 -18.27
N ALA A 203 -22.05 -11.09 -17.74
CA ALA A 203 -22.71 -10.05 -18.53
C ALA A 203 -21.71 -9.10 -19.24
N GLY A 204 -20.41 -9.24 -19.04
CA GLY A 204 -19.39 -8.40 -19.65
C GLY A 204 -19.38 -6.95 -19.16
N THR A 205 -20.03 -6.64 -18.02
CA THR A 205 -20.01 -5.29 -17.42
C THR A 205 -18.81 -5.11 -16.49
N LEU A 206 -18.32 -6.20 -15.90
CA LEU A 206 -17.13 -6.24 -15.05
C LEU A 206 -16.01 -7.00 -15.75
N GLY A 207 -14.88 -6.33 -16.00
CA GLY A 207 -13.70 -6.95 -16.59
C GLY A 207 -13.05 -7.98 -15.66
N LEU A 208 -12.57 -9.09 -16.22
CA LEU A 208 -11.98 -10.22 -15.48
C LEU A 208 -10.83 -9.82 -14.55
N LEU A 209 -9.92 -8.97 -15.01
CA LEU A 209 -8.77 -8.54 -14.20
C LEU A 209 -9.19 -7.53 -13.11
N HIS A 210 -10.23 -6.73 -13.33
CA HIS A 210 -10.79 -5.89 -12.27
C HIS A 210 -11.44 -6.75 -11.19
N PHE A 211 -12.20 -7.77 -11.58
CA PHE A 211 -12.77 -8.75 -10.66
C PHE A 211 -11.68 -9.49 -9.87
N ALA A 212 -10.64 -9.99 -10.55
CA ALA A 212 -9.52 -10.65 -9.90
C ALA A 212 -8.77 -9.73 -8.93
N TYR A 213 -8.64 -8.43 -9.23
CA TYR A 213 -8.09 -7.45 -8.30
C TYR A 213 -8.91 -7.35 -7.01
N LEU A 214 -10.23 -7.25 -7.14
CA LEU A 214 -11.14 -7.20 -5.99
C LEU A 214 -11.06 -8.49 -5.15
N CYS A 215 -11.02 -9.65 -5.79
CA CYS A 215 -10.78 -10.92 -5.10
C CYS A 215 -9.42 -10.94 -4.37
N SER A 216 -8.36 -10.43 -5.00
CA SER A 216 -7.03 -10.37 -4.37
C SER A 216 -7.03 -9.51 -3.11
N HIS A 217 -7.76 -8.39 -3.10
CA HIS A 217 -7.93 -7.55 -1.92
C HIS A 217 -8.53 -8.38 -0.77
N TYR A 218 -9.66 -9.04 -0.99
CA TYR A 218 -10.31 -9.83 0.07
C TYR A 218 -9.44 -10.99 0.57
N VAL A 219 -8.82 -11.73 -0.35
CA VAL A 219 -7.93 -12.86 -0.01
C VAL A 219 -6.76 -12.38 0.84
N ILE A 220 -6.09 -11.30 0.46
CA ILE A 220 -4.94 -10.79 1.20
C ILE A 220 -5.34 -10.37 2.63
N TYR A 221 -6.43 -9.63 2.82
CA TYR A 221 -6.86 -9.25 4.17
C TYR A 221 -7.27 -10.45 5.02
N LEU A 222 -8.02 -11.41 4.45
CA LEU A 222 -8.42 -12.61 5.16
C LEU A 222 -7.21 -13.46 5.55
N VAL A 223 -6.24 -13.64 4.66
CA VAL A 223 -5.02 -14.40 4.98
C VAL A 223 -4.20 -13.67 6.04
N SER A 224 -3.90 -12.39 5.82
CA SER A 224 -3.04 -11.59 6.69
C SER A 224 -3.56 -11.44 8.11
N TYR A 225 -4.86 -11.23 8.31
CA TYR A 225 -5.38 -10.91 9.64
C TYR A 225 -6.34 -11.96 10.21
N ALA A 226 -6.99 -12.78 9.39
CA ALA A 226 -7.91 -13.82 9.88
C ALA A 226 -7.33 -15.25 9.86
N ALA A 227 -6.46 -15.59 8.90
CA ALA A 227 -5.89 -16.94 8.80
C ALA A 227 -4.54 -17.09 9.54
N ILE A 228 -3.61 -16.16 9.32
CA ILE A 228 -2.30 -16.19 9.96
C ILE A 228 -2.42 -15.68 11.39
N ARG A 229 -1.95 -16.46 12.37
CA ARG A 229 -2.05 -16.14 13.81
C ARG A 229 -1.04 -15.09 14.26
N ASP A 230 0.22 -15.24 13.84
CA ASP A 230 1.29 -14.30 14.15
C ASP A 230 1.07 -12.96 13.42
N ILE A 231 1.04 -11.87 14.20
CA ILE A 231 0.75 -10.53 13.68
C ILE A 231 1.83 -10.11 12.68
N THR A 232 3.10 -10.40 12.97
CA THR A 232 4.24 -9.99 12.13
C THR A 232 4.21 -10.66 10.77
N THR A 233 3.95 -11.96 10.73
CA THR A 233 3.87 -12.74 9.49
C THR A 233 2.61 -12.39 8.70
N GLY A 234 1.49 -12.16 9.38
CA GLY A 234 0.27 -11.67 8.76
C GLY A 234 0.45 -10.30 8.11
N TRP A 235 1.11 -9.40 8.84
CA TRP A 235 1.54 -8.09 8.37
C TRP A 235 2.47 -8.18 7.15
N LEU A 236 3.46 -9.07 7.16
CA LEU A 236 4.40 -9.26 6.05
C LEU A 236 3.67 -9.54 4.73
N VAL A 237 2.66 -10.42 4.75
CA VAL A 237 1.87 -10.74 3.54
C VAL A 237 1.23 -9.48 2.96
N ILE A 238 0.53 -8.69 3.77
CA ILE A 238 -0.14 -7.49 3.26
C ILE A 238 0.86 -6.37 2.92
N ASN A 239 1.97 -6.29 3.65
CA ASN A 239 3.05 -5.33 3.40
C ASN A 239 3.70 -5.56 2.03
N VAL A 240 4.10 -6.81 1.72
CA VAL A 240 4.61 -7.21 0.40
C VAL A 240 3.61 -6.88 -0.71
N TRP A 241 2.34 -7.24 -0.52
CA TRP A 241 1.29 -6.97 -1.50
C TRP A 241 1.11 -5.47 -1.75
N HIS A 242 1.01 -4.69 -0.68
CA HIS A 242 0.80 -3.25 -0.73
C HIS A 242 1.98 -2.51 -1.37
N ASN A 243 3.20 -2.77 -0.92
CA ASN A 243 4.40 -2.07 -1.40
C ASN A 243 4.65 -2.36 -2.88
N ALA A 244 4.59 -3.64 -3.27
CA ALA A 244 4.80 -4.03 -4.66
C ALA A 244 3.73 -3.45 -5.58
N GLN A 245 2.46 -3.42 -5.15
CA GLN A 245 1.39 -2.75 -5.90
C GLN A 245 1.66 -1.26 -6.05
N TYR A 246 2.08 -0.60 -4.97
CA TYR A 246 2.35 0.83 -5.01
C TYR A 246 3.48 1.15 -6.00
N ILE A 247 4.64 0.48 -5.87
CA ILE A 247 5.79 0.69 -6.75
C ILE A 247 5.38 0.54 -8.22
N ALA A 248 4.63 -0.53 -8.55
CA ALA A 248 4.13 -0.76 -9.90
C ALA A 248 3.15 0.33 -10.36
N PHE A 249 2.30 0.84 -9.46
CA PHE A 249 1.34 1.90 -9.75
C PHE A 249 2.01 3.26 -9.96
N VAL A 250 3.02 3.60 -9.16
CA VAL A 250 3.84 4.81 -9.32
C VAL A 250 4.59 4.77 -10.65
N TRP A 251 5.20 3.63 -10.98
CA TRP A 251 5.87 3.47 -12.26
C TRP A 251 4.90 3.62 -13.44
N LEU A 252 3.70 3.03 -13.35
CA LEU A 252 2.65 3.24 -14.35
C LEU A 252 2.31 4.72 -14.51
N PHE A 253 2.11 5.43 -13.40
CA PHE A 253 1.82 6.86 -13.40
C PHE A 253 2.90 7.66 -14.12
N ASN A 254 4.15 7.52 -13.71
CA ASN A 254 5.29 8.24 -14.29
C ASN A 254 5.48 7.90 -15.77
N SER A 255 5.36 6.62 -16.12
CA SER A 255 5.51 6.17 -17.50
C SER A 255 4.42 6.71 -18.43
N ASN A 256 3.18 6.89 -17.94
CA ASN A 256 2.15 7.56 -18.72
C ASN A 256 2.38 9.07 -18.81
N GLN A 257 2.81 9.71 -17.72
CA GLN A 257 3.10 11.14 -17.68
C GLN A 257 4.20 11.53 -18.69
N PHE A 258 5.25 10.72 -18.82
CA PHE A 258 6.37 10.96 -19.74
C PHE A 258 6.29 10.17 -21.05
N LYS A 259 5.09 9.68 -21.43
CA LYS A 259 4.91 8.92 -22.68
C LYS A 259 5.28 9.72 -23.93
N GLY A 260 5.16 11.05 -23.88
CA GLY A 260 5.52 11.95 -24.98
C GLY A 260 7.02 12.19 -25.18
N GLY A 261 7.89 11.54 -24.40
CA GLY A 261 9.34 11.66 -24.48
C GLY A 261 9.99 12.28 -23.25
N ILE A 262 11.26 12.62 -23.38
CA ILE A 262 12.09 13.13 -22.28
C ILE A 262 11.76 14.60 -22.00
N ASN A 263 11.46 14.92 -20.74
CA ASN A 263 11.19 16.27 -20.28
C ASN A 263 12.49 16.90 -19.74
N ARG A 264 12.90 18.05 -20.31
CA ARG A 264 14.12 18.78 -19.91
C ARG A 264 14.11 19.28 -18.46
N GLN A 265 12.93 19.50 -17.89
CA GLN A 265 12.79 19.92 -16.48
C GLN A 265 12.89 18.75 -15.50
N GLN A 266 12.75 17.51 -16.01
CA GLN A 266 12.70 16.27 -15.23
C GLN A 266 13.51 15.17 -15.92
N LEU A 267 14.75 15.48 -16.30
CA LEU A 267 15.55 14.62 -17.19
C LEU A 267 15.68 13.19 -16.65
N ALA A 268 16.14 13.04 -15.41
CA ALA A 268 16.36 11.72 -14.81
C ALA A 268 15.06 10.91 -14.71
N LEU A 269 14.00 11.49 -14.13
CA LEU A 269 12.74 10.80 -13.92
C LEU A 269 12.05 10.46 -15.24
N SER A 270 11.99 11.41 -16.19
CA SER A 270 11.37 11.19 -17.49
C SER A 270 12.15 10.18 -18.33
N TRP A 271 13.48 10.15 -18.24
CA TRP A 271 14.32 9.14 -18.91
C TRP A 271 14.12 7.75 -18.31
N LEU A 272 14.09 7.61 -16.98
CA LEU A 272 13.87 6.33 -16.29
C LEU A 272 12.46 5.76 -16.54
N SER A 273 11.48 6.63 -16.74
CA SER A 273 10.07 6.25 -16.89
C SER A 273 9.68 5.83 -18.31
N GLN A 274 10.62 5.89 -19.26
CA GLN A 274 10.38 5.46 -20.65
C GLN A 274 10.07 3.96 -20.74
N GLU A 275 9.37 3.57 -21.81
CA GLU A 275 9.02 2.19 -22.06
C GLU A 275 10.26 1.29 -22.15
N GLY A 276 10.17 0.08 -21.58
CA GLY A 276 11.30 -0.86 -21.51
C GLY A 276 12.32 -0.58 -20.39
N ARG A 277 12.34 0.62 -19.80
CA ARG A 277 13.32 1.00 -18.76
C ARG A 277 12.86 0.76 -17.32
N TRP A 278 11.78 0.00 -17.13
CA TRP A 278 11.28 -0.34 -15.80
C TRP A 278 12.33 -1.01 -14.89
N PRO A 279 13.26 -1.87 -15.35
CA PRO A 279 14.28 -2.42 -14.46
C PRO A 279 15.25 -1.35 -13.99
N LEU A 280 15.63 -0.42 -14.88
CA LEU A 280 16.48 0.72 -14.55
C LEU A 280 15.79 1.66 -13.55
N TYR A 281 14.50 1.92 -13.74
CA TYR A 281 13.69 2.69 -12.79
C TYR A 281 13.72 2.07 -11.40
N LEU A 282 13.46 0.76 -11.30
CA LEU A 282 13.51 0.03 -10.03
C LEU A 282 14.90 0.06 -9.40
N MET A 283 15.95 -0.24 -10.18
CA MET A 283 17.33 -0.21 -9.68
C MET A 283 17.75 1.18 -9.21
N ALA A 284 17.40 2.24 -9.95
CA ALA A 284 17.70 3.62 -9.55
C ALA A 284 17.01 3.97 -8.22
N CYS A 285 15.76 3.55 -8.04
CA CYS A 285 15.05 3.79 -6.80
C CYS A 285 15.60 2.95 -5.64
N VAL A 286 15.96 1.67 -5.87
CA VAL A 286 16.63 0.82 -4.86
C VAL A 286 17.99 1.40 -4.47
N ALA A 287 18.77 1.88 -5.43
CA ALA A 287 20.05 2.53 -5.16
C ALA A 287 19.87 3.80 -4.33
N LEU A 288 18.90 4.66 -4.69
CA LEU A 288 18.57 5.86 -3.93
C LEU A 288 18.09 5.51 -2.52
N THR A 289 17.28 4.46 -2.39
CA THR A 289 16.84 3.93 -1.10
C THR A 289 18.03 3.52 -0.24
N GLY A 290 18.97 2.75 -0.81
CA GLY A 290 20.18 2.33 -0.13
C GLY A 290 21.05 3.49 0.34
N VAL A 291 21.18 4.55 -0.46
CA VAL A 291 21.89 5.77 -0.07
C VAL A 291 21.18 6.47 1.08
N VAL A 292 19.88 6.76 0.94
CA VAL A 292 19.11 7.52 1.94
C VAL A 292 19.07 6.80 3.29
N TYR A 293 18.75 5.51 3.31
CA TYR A 293 18.60 4.77 4.56
C TYR A 293 19.95 4.49 5.22
N ARG A 294 21.04 4.26 4.46
CA ARG A 294 22.39 4.21 5.04
C ARG A 294 22.81 5.56 5.64
N SER A 295 22.46 6.67 5.01
CA SER A 295 22.72 8.00 5.57
C SER A 295 21.95 8.23 6.87
N ILE A 296 20.70 7.76 6.95
CA ILE A 296 19.90 7.78 8.18
C ILE A 296 20.56 6.93 9.27
N ASP A 297 20.97 5.70 8.95
CA ASP A 297 21.60 4.79 9.90
C ASP A 297 22.93 5.35 10.42
N ALA A 298 23.78 5.86 9.53
CA ALA A 298 25.04 6.50 9.90
C ALA A 298 24.82 7.74 10.79
N SER A 299 23.83 8.56 10.47
CA SER A 299 23.46 9.72 11.29
C SER A 299 22.97 9.29 12.66
N ASN A 300 22.10 8.27 12.73
CA ASN A 300 21.61 7.73 13.99
C ASN A 300 22.75 7.16 14.85
N ALA A 301 23.67 6.41 14.25
CA ALA A 301 24.84 5.88 14.96
C ALA A 301 25.72 7.00 15.53
N TRP A 302 25.93 8.08 14.77
CA TRP A 302 26.67 9.24 15.23
C TRP A 302 26.00 9.93 16.42
N PHE A 303 24.68 10.09 16.38
CA PHE A 303 23.92 10.80 17.42
C PHE A 303 23.47 9.92 18.60
N ALA A 304 23.59 8.60 18.52
CA ALA A 304 23.12 7.66 19.55
C ALA A 304 23.73 7.95 20.93
N ASN A 305 25.01 8.33 20.97
CA ASN A 305 25.71 8.64 22.22
C ASN A 305 25.29 9.97 22.87
N TYR A 306 24.56 10.81 22.14
CA TYR A 306 24.19 12.17 22.59
C TYR A 306 22.71 12.28 22.98
N THR A 307 21.93 11.21 22.85
CA THR A 307 20.49 11.26 23.08
C THR A 307 19.99 10.03 23.85
N MET A 308 19.07 10.25 24.79
CA MET A 308 18.43 9.18 25.57
C MET A 308 17.20 8.57 24.85
N VAL A 309 16.90 9.02 23.63
CA VAL A 309 15.70 8.66 22.88
C VAL A 309 16.10 7.81 21.68
N PRO A 310 15.37 6.73 21.33
CA PRO A 310 15.70 5.90 20.18
C PRO A 310 15.49 6.65 18.86
N LEU A 311 16.49 7.42 18.43
CA LEU A 311 16.48 8.26 17.22
C LEU A 311 16.14 7.46 15.96
N VAL A 312 16.57 6.20 15.90
CA VAL A 312 16.22 5.27 14.82
C VAL A 312 14.71 5.11 14.70
N VAL A 313 13.99 4.91 15.82
CA VAL A 313 12.53 4.77 15.81
C VAL A 313 11.88 6.07 15.34
N ILE A 314 12.36 7.23 15.79
CA ILE A 314 11.83 8.53 15.35
C ILE A 314 12.04 8.73 13.86
N ALA A 315 13.25 8.44 13.36
CA ALA A 315 13.60 8.64 11.96
C ALA A 315 12.74 7.76 11.05
N TYR A 316 12.73 6.45 11.29
CA TYR A 316 12.01 5.50 10.46
C TYR A 316 10.49 5.71 10.56
N GLN A 317 9.95 5.91 11.77
CA GLN A 317 8.50 6.08 11.94
C GLN A 317 8.03 7.48 11.54
N GLY A 318 8.87 8.50 11.69
CA GLY A 318 8.62 9.84 11.17
C GLY A 318 8.48 9.82 9.65
N ILE A 319 9.39 9.13 8.95
CA ILE A 319 9.30 8.90 7.51
C ILE A 319 8.05 8.08 7.16
N ASN A 320 7.72 7.05 7.97
CA ASN A 320 6.55 6.21 7.72
C ASN A 320 5.23 6.99 7.82
N PHE A 321 4.99 7.68 8.93
CA PHE A 321 3.76 8.44 9.11
C PHE A 321 3.66 9.62 8.15
N HIS A 322 4.79 10.24 7.81
CA HIS A 322 4.81 11.32 6.84
C HIS A 322 4.32 10.85 5.46
N HIS A 323 4.86 9.73 4.94
CA HIS A 323 4.42 9.26 3.62
C HIS A 323 2.95 8.82 3.62
N TYR A 324 2.42 8.24 4.70
CA TYR A 324 0.98 7.93 4.80
C TYR A 324 0.10 9.17 4.59
N ILE A 325 0.50 10.30 5.18
CA ILE A 325 -0.21 11.57 5.02
C ILE A 325 -0.05 12.08 3.58
N VAL A 326 1.18 12.10 3.07
CA VAL A 326 1.46 12.56 1.69
C VAL A 326 0.63 11.79 0.67
N ASP A 327 0.61 10.47 0.75
CA ASP A 327 -0.09 9.60 -0.21
C ASP A 327 -1.59 9.83 -0.19
N SER A 328 -2.16 10.07 0.99
CA SER A 328 -3.57 10.42 1.13
C SER A 328 -3.95 11.70 0.37
N ILE A 329 -2.97 12.57 0.09
CA ILE A 329 -3.15 13.87 -0.55
C ILE A 329 -2.79 13.82 -2.04
N ILE A 330 -1.65 13.23 -2.42
CA ILE A 330 -1.14 13.29 -3.80
C ILE A 330 -1.89 12.36 -4.75
N TRP A 331 -2.49 11.27 -4.25
CA TRP A 331 -3.18 10.26 -5.07
C TRP A 331 -4.69 10.48 -5.25
N LYS A 332 -5.23 11.62 -4.79
CA LYS A 332 -6.65 11.88 -4.91
C LYS A 332 -7.07 11.94 -6.39
N LEU A 333 -7.81 10.92 -6.85
CA LEU A 333 -8.29 10.78 -8.23
C LEU A 333 -9.20 11.91 -8.73
N ARG A 334 -9.66 12.80 -7.85
CA ARG A 334 -10.40 14.02 -8.23
C ARG A 334 -9.49 15.12 -8.83
N LYS A 335 -8.17 14.98 -8.70
CA LYS A 335 -7.21 15.95 -9.22
C LYS A 335 -6.96 15.69 -10.72
N ARG A 336 -6.95 16.76 -11.51
CA ARG A 336 -6.84 16.69 -12.99
C ARG A 336 -5.50 16.16 -13.48
N ASP A 337 -4.41 16.51 -12.81
CA ASP A 337 -3.07 15.98 -13.10
C ASP A 337 -3.04 14.45 -12.95
N VAL A 338 -3.67 13.93 -11.89
CA VAL A 338 -3.76 12.50 -11.64
C VAL A 338 -4.61 11.78 -12.68
N GLN A 339 -5.76 12.36 -13.01
CA GLN A 339 -6.66 11.85 -14.05
C GLN A 339 -5.98 11.80 -15.41
N SER A 340 -5.30 12.88 -15.80
CA SER A 340 -4.57 12.99 -17.06
C SER A 340 -3.43 11.96 -17.15
N ALA A 341 -2.61 11.84 -16.11
CA ALA A 341 -1.51 10.88 -16.07
C ALA A 341 -2.01 9.42 -16.10
N LEU A 342 -3.10 9.08 -15.44
CA LEU A 342 -3.68 7.74 -15.51
C LEU A 342 -4.53 7.53 -16.79
N LYS A 343 -4.79 8.60 -17.54
CA LYS A 343 -5.75 8.69 -18.66
C LYS A 343 -7.08 8.06 -18.28
N ILE A 344 -7.63 8.59 -17.18
CA ILE A 344 -8.96 8.31 -16.64
C ILE A 344 -9.68 9.65 -16.59
N GLY A 345 -10.71 9.84 -17.42
CA GLY A 345 -11.37 11.13 -17.60
C GLY A 345 -12.22 11.12 -18.86
#